data_AF-A0A1Y2PFT3-F1
#
_entry.id   AF-A0A1Y2PFT3-F1
#
_cell.length_a   1.000
_cell.length_b   1.000
_cell.length_c   1.000
_cell.angle_alpha   90.00
_cell.angle_beta   90.00
_cell.angle_gamma   90.00
#
_symmetry.space_group_name_H-M   'P 1'
#
loop_
_entity.id
_entity.type
_entity.pdbx_description
1 polymer ?
#
loop_
_entity_poly.entity_id
_entity_poly.type
_entity_poly.pdbx_seq_one_letter_code
_entity_poly.pdbx_strand_id
1 'polypeptide(L)'
;MSITKTINGVTITVNFCNKINATAIPESEISKGAPLANIYKTSPTADTYTVNIVSYVPTTLNIDNPPNPDEVISLDNNAGYLYLAYKGLQDVNTPINQGKVNCRTFWFEFDANDGATQFDLYQTQFVYSVGSEAGNAEAILVQERNDDPDTDRGTVTTVRNT
;
A
#
# COMPACT_ATOMS: atom_id res chain seq x y z
N MET A 1 14.78 -7.29 -7.65
CA MET A 1 14.49 -6.79 -9.01
C MET A 1 13.59 -5.58 -8.82
N SER A 2 13.93 -4.41 -9.36
CA SER A 2 13.07 -3.23 -9.25
C SER A 2 12.05 -3.21 -10.39
N ILE A 3 10.79 -3.01 -10.07
CA ILE A 3 9.69 -2.93 -11.05
C ILE A 3 9.20 -1.49 -11.08
N THR A 4 9.12 -0.89 -12.27
CA THR A 4 8.66 0.49 -12.45
C THR A 4 7.44 0.54 -13.35
N LYS A 5 6.44 1.33 -12.96
CA LYS A 5 5.22 1.54 -13.72
C LYS A 5 4.67 2.94 -13.51
N THR A 6 4.10 3.53 -14.55
CA THR A 6 3.38 4.81 -14.46
C THR A 6 1.89 4.56 -14.53
N ILE A 7 1.14 5.09 -13.56
CA ILE A 7 -0.31 4.96 -13.44
C ILE A 7 -0.86 6.35 -13.14
N ASN A 8 -1.74 6.89 -13.99
CA ASN A 8 -2.39 8.20 -13.84
C ASN A 8 -1.42 9.35 -13.47
N GLY A 9 -0.32 9.47 -14.23
CA GLY A 9 0.69 10.52 -14.03
C GLY A 9 1.62 10.32 -12.82
N VAL A 10 1.48 9.21 -12.08
CA VAL A 10 2.36 8.85 -10.97
C VAL A 10 3.25 7.69 -11.38
N THR A 11 4.57 7.89 -11.33
CA THR A 11 5.55 6.83 -11.62
C THR A 11 5.97 6.17 -10.32
N ILE A 12 5.77 4.87 -10.22
CA ILE A 12 6.04 4.07 -9.03
C ILE A 12 7.14 3.07 -9.36
N THR A 13 8.16 3.02 -8.51
CA THR A 13 9.24 2.03 -8.57
C THR A 13 9.23 1.24 -7.27
N VAL A 14 8.85 -0.04 -7.35
CA VAL A 14 8.97 -0.99 -6.24
C VAL A 14 10.43 -1.41 -6.14
N ASN A 15 11.06 -1.11 -5.01
CA ASN A 15 12.44 -1.47 -4.75
C ASN A 15 12.53 -2.93 -4.29
N PHE A 16 11.65 -3.30 -3.35
CA PHE A 16 11.54 -4.67 -2.84
C PHE A 16 10.20 -4.91 -2.12
N CYS A 17 9.82 -6.17 -2.04
CA CYS A 17 8.80 -6.71 -1.14
C CYS A 17 9.31 -8.05 -0.62
N ASN A 18 9.64 -8.13 0.67
CA ASN A 18 10.27 -9.30 1.24
C ASN A 18 9.53 -9.75 2.50
N LYS A 19 9.35 -11.06 2.65
CA LYS A 19 9.05 -11.68 3.94
C LYS A 19 10.24 -11.49 4.88
N ILE A 20 9.98 -11.01 6.11
CA ILE A 20 11.03 -10.68 7.09
C ILE A 20 11.00 -11.53 8.37
N ASN A 21 10.00 -12.39 8.55
CA ASN A 21 9.91 -13.35 9.66
C ASN A 21 10.29 -14.77 9.21
N ALA A 22 10.87 -15.55 10.12
CA ALA A 22 11.17 -16.97 9.87
C ALA A 22 9.98 -17.88 10.22
N THR A 23 9.28 -17.57 11.31
CA THR A 23 8.13 -18.34 11.82
C THR A 23 6.87 -17.53 11.62
N ALA A 24 5.81 -18.18 11.14
CA ALA A 24 4.50 -17.55 10.99
C ALA A 24 3.98 -17.05 12.34
N ILE A 25 3.37 -15.87 12.31
CA ILE A 25 2.87 -15.14 13.46
C ILE A 25 1.39 -15.55 13.64
N PRO A 26 0.99 -16.00 14.85
CA PRO A 26 -0.40 -16.33 15.10
C PRO A 26 -1.27 -15.07 15.13
N GLU A 27 -2.53 -15.18 14.68
CA GLU A 27 -3.48 -14.06 14.63
C GLU A 27 -3.57 -13.28 15.96
N SER A 28 -3.49 -13.99 17.10
CA SER A 28 -3.56 -13.41 18.44
C SER A 28 -2.42 -12.42 18.77
N GLU A 29 -1.31 -12.47 18.03
CA GLU A 29 -0.14 -11.60 18.21
C GLU A 29 -0.14 -10.41 17.22
N ILE A 30 -1.12 -10.34 16.34
CA ILE A 30 -1.22 -9.28 15.33
C ILE A 30 -1.99 -8.12 15.92
N SER A 31 -1.38 -6.93 15.86
CA SER A 31 -2.08 -5.70 16.21
C SER A 31 -3.28 -5.51 15.28
N LYS A 32 -4.47 -5.35 15.86
CA LYS A 32 -5.67 -4.99 15.11
C LYS A 32 -5.53 -3.54 14.67
N GLY A 33 -5.14 -3.34 13.41
CA GLY A 33 -4.87 -2.02 12.85
C GLY A 33 -4.32 -2.12 11.44
N ALA A 34 -4.24 -0.96 10.80
CA ALA A 34 -3.74 -0.75 9.46
C ALA A 34 -2.23 -1.00 9.33
N PRO A 35 -1.69 -1.12 8.10
CA PRO A 35 -0.27 -1.35 7.91
C PRO A 35 0.55 -0.26 8.59
N LEU A 36 1.70 -0.66 9.11
CA LEU A 36 2.69 0.30 9.58
C LEU A 36 3.37 0.91 8.36
N ALA A 37 3.01 2.16 8.05
CA ALA A 37 3.56 2.89 6.94
C ALA A 37 4.41 4.07 7.41
N ASN A 38 5.60 4.22 6.83
CA ASN A 38 6.42 5.41 6.97
C ASN A 38 6.67 6.03 5.60
N ILE A 39 6.44 7.33 5.50
CA ILE A 39 6.51 8.07 4.23
C ILE A 39 7.36 9.31 4.44
N TYR A 40 8.33 9.51 3.55
CA TYR A 40 9.16 10.71 3.56
C TYR A 40 9.49 11.16 2.14
N LYS A 41 9.70 12.46 1.99
CA LYS A 41 10.15 13.04 0.73
C LYS A 41 11.59 12.60 0.46
N THR A 42 11.83 11.98 -0.70
CA THR A 42 13.15 11.46 -1.07
C THR A 42 14.13 12.60 -1.37
N SER A 43 13.64 13.71 -1.88
CA SER A 43 14.42 14.93 -2.14
C SER A 43 13.59 16.17 -1.79
N PRO A 44 14.18 17.22 -1.20
CA PRO A 44 13.45 18.45 -0.89
C PRO A 44 12.80 19.11 -2.12
N THR A 45 13.46 19.02 -3.27
CA THR A 45 13.11 19.76 -4.50
C THR A 45 12.34 18.96 -5.52
N ALA A 46 12.36 17.64 -5.44
CA ALA A 46 11.61 16.77 -6.36
C ALA A 46 10.34 16.25 -5.68
N ASP A 47 9.23 16.16 -6.40
CA ASP A 47 7.99 15.53 -5.92
C ASP A 47 8.09 14.00 -5.95
N THR A 48 9.14 13.51 -5.28
CA THR A 48 9.48 12.10 -5.15
C THR A 48 9.44 11.72 -3.68
N TYR A 49 8.76 10.62 -3.38
CA TYR A 49 8.49 10.17 -2.02
C TYR A 49 8.85 8.69 -1.89
N THR A 50 9.46 8.33 -0.77
CA THR A 50 9.72 6.94 -0.41
C THR A 50 8.67 6.49 0.59
N VAL A 51 8.06 5.35 0.31
CA VAL A 51 7.04 4.70 1.13
C VAL A 51 7.60 3.37 1.59
N ASN A 52 7.59 3.15 2.90
CA ASN A 52 7.92 1.89 3.53
C ASN A 52 6.68 1.35 4.22
N ILE A 53 6.34 0.10 3.97
CA ILE A 53 5.17 -0.60 4.52
C ILE A 53 5.67 -1.84 5.23
N VAL A 54 5.16 -2.07 6.44
CA VAL A 54 5.23 -3.35 7.13
C VAL A 54 3.81 -3.87 7.29
N SER A 55 3.56 -5.05 6.74
CA SER A 55 2.23 -5.63 6.58
C SER A 55 2.18 -7.09 7.03
N TYR A 56 1.10 -7.49 7.67
CA TYR A 56 0.81 -8.88 8.00
C TYR A 56 -0.02 -9.51 6.89
N VAL A 57 0.52 -10.54 6.24
CA VAL A 57 -0.09 -11.23 5.12
C VAL A 57 -0.39 -12.67 5.53
N PRO A 58 -1.62 -13.18 5.34
CA PRO A 58 -1.92 -14.59 5.58
C PRO A 58 -0.93 -15.52 4.89
N THR A 59 -0.53 -16.61 5.55
CA THR A 59 0.39 -17.61 4.96
C THR A 59 -0.22 -18.36 3.78
N THR A 60 -1.54 -18.27 3.60
CA THR A 60 -2.29 -18.91 2.53
C THR A 60 -3.11 -17.86 1.81
N LEU A 61 -2.78 -17.65 0.54
CA LEU A 61 -3.40 -16.66 -0.33
C LEU A 61 -4.16 -17.36 -1.47
N ASN A 62 -5.21 -16.72 -1.94
CA ASN A 62 -5.99 -17.14 -3.10
C ASN A 62 -5.54 -16.37 -4.35
N ILE A 63 -5.76 -16.97 -5.51
CA ILE A 63 -5.47 -16.35 -6.81
C ILE A 63 -6.74 -15.97 -7.56
N ASP A 64 -7.91 -16.12 -6.92
CA ASP A 64 -9.20 -16.19 -7.61
C ASP A 64 -9.69 -14.82 -8.11
N ASN A 65 -9.11 -13.72 -7.62
CA ASN A 65 -9.42 -12.36 -8.08
C ASN A 65 -8.15 -11.53 -8.39
N PRO A 66 -7.39 -11.85 -9.47
CA PRO A 66 -6.23 -11.05 -9.81
C PRO A 66 -6.68 -9.63 -10.21
N PRO A 67 -6.16 -8.57 -9.57
CA PRO A 67 -6.53 -7.21 -9.89
C PRO A 67 -6.11 -6.84 -11.32
N ASN A 68 -6.79 -5.83 -11.90
CA ASN A 68 -6.49 -5.36 -13.25
C ASN A 68 -4.98 -5.06 -13.40
N PRO A 69 -4.24 -5.79 -14.25
CA PRO A 69 -2.78 -5.66 -14.35
C PRO A 69 -2.33 -4.29 -14.83
N ASP A 70 -3.23 -3.46 -15.39
CA ASP A 70 -2.95 -2.07 -15.78
C ASP A 70 -3.03 -1.09 -14.59
N GLU A 71 -3.63 -1.48 -13.48
CA GLU A 71 -3.84 -0.64 -12.28
C GLU A 71 -2.95 -1.02 -11.09
N VAL A 72 -2.23 -2.15 -11.21
CA VAL A 72 -1.39 -2.67 -10.12
C VAL A 72 0.05 -2.94 -10.54
N ILE A 73 0.90 -3.17 -9.55
CA ILE A 73 2.25 -3.69 -9.67
C ILE A 73 2.33 -4.97 -8.84
N SER A 74 2.68 -6.10 -9.45
CA SER A 74 2.92 -7.34 -8.70
C SER A 74 4.15 -7.20 -7.80
N LEU A 75 4.02 -7.68 -6.57
CA LEU A 75 5.05 -7.66 -5.54
C LEU A 75 5.73 -9.03 -5.33
N ASP A 76 5.24 -10.06 -6.00
CA ASP A 76 5.59 -11.46 -5.81
C ASP A 76 6.12 -12.13 -7.09
N ASN A 77 6.76 -11.36 -7.96
CA ASN A 77 7.28 -11.83 -9.26
C ASN A 77 6.20 -12.43 -10.18
N ASN A 78 5.03 -11.79 -10.22
CA ASN A 78 3.85 -12.21 -10.99
C ASN A 78 3.28 -13.57 -10.55
N ALA A 79 3.49 -13.96 -9.30
CA ALA A 79 2.90 -15.19 -8.76
C ALA A 79 1.39 -15.04 -8.53
N GLY A 80 0.89 -13.81 -8.36
CA GLY A 80 -0.52 -13.48 -8.46
C GLY A 80 -1.25 -13.28 -7.12
N TYR A 81 -0.51 -13.07 -6.04
CA TYR A 81 -1.02 -13.05 -4.68
C TYR A 81 -0.82 -11.72 -3.95
N LEU A 82 0.21 -10.96 -4.33
CA LEU A 82 0.56 -9.70 -3.67
C LEU A 82 0.74 -8.58 -4.68
N TYR A 83 0.06 -7.45 -4.42
CA TYR A 83 0.03 -6.33 -5.34
C TYR A 83 0.15 -5.00 -4.62
N LEU A 84 0.73 -4.02 -5.31
CA LEU A 84 0.63 -2.62 -4.97
C LEU A 84 -0.27 -1.93 -6.00
N ALA A 85 -1.41 -1.44 -5.57
CA ALA A 85 -2.33 -0.69 -6.41
C ALA A 85 -2.23 0.82 -6.13
N TYR A 86 -2.38 1.62 -7.17
CA TYR A 86 -2.55 3.06 -7.06
C TYR A 86 -3.97 3.45 -7.45
N LYS A 87 -4.80 3.84 -6.48
CA LYS A 87 -6.22 4.13 -6.68
C LYS A 87 -6.52 5.59 -7.04
N GLY A 88 -5.49 6.34 -7.41
CA GLY A 88 -5.64 7.75 -7.76
C GLY A 88 -5.80 8.65 -6.54
N LEU A 89 -6.56 9.73 -6.74
CA LEU A 89 -6.94 10.68 -5.71
C LEU A 89 -8.27 10.28 -5.09
N GLN A 90 -8.32 10.19 -3.77
CA GLN A 90 -9.53 9.87 -3.03
C GLN A 90 -9.78 10.85 -1.89
N ASP A 91 -11.03 11.27 -1.76
CA ASP A 91 -11.49 12.10 -0.65
C ASP A 91 -11.64 11.26 0.61
N VAL A 92 -10.83 11.53 1.64
CA VAL A 92 -10.93 10.89 2.94
C VAL A 92 -11.59 11.85 3.93
N ASN A 93 -12.67 11.42 4.56
CA ASN A 93 -13.27 12.19 5.64
C ASN A 93 -12.33 12.17 6.85
N THR A 94 -11.90 13.34 7.29
CA THR A 94 -11.10 13.45 8.51
C THR A 94 -11.76 14.42 9.49
N PRO A 95 -11.56 14.24 10.80
CA PRO A 95 -11.98 15.23 11.79
C PRO A 95 -11.15 16.52 11.68
N ILE A 96 -10.04 16.50 10.95
CA ILE A 96 -9.17 17.65 10.71
C ILE A 96 -9.83 18.48 9.59
N ASN A 97 -10.12 19.74 9.91
CA ASN A 97 -10.57 20.77 8.96
C ASN A 97 -12.02 20.67 8.42
N GLN A 98 -12.97 20.08 9.16
CA GLN A 98 -14.41 20.04 8.79
C GLN A 98 -14.69 19.59 7.35
N GLY A 99 -13.80 18.78 6.76
CA GLY A 99 -13.77 18.58 5.32
C GLY A 99 -12.95 17.37 4.91
N LYS A 100 -13.26 16.89 3.71
CA LYS A 100 -12.54 15.83 3.03
C LYS A 100 -11.10 16.26 2.78
N VAL A 101 -10.14 15.40 3.06
CA VAL A 101 -8.74 15.56 2.68
C VAL A 101 -8.53 14.76 1.40
N ASN A 102 -7.98 15.40 0.36
CA ASN A 102 -7.71 14.72 -0.88
C ASN A 102 -6.39 13.93 -0.77
N CYS A 103 -6.49 12.60 -0.78
CA CYS A 103 -5.39 11.70 -0.53
C CYS A 103 -4.92 11.03 -1.83
N ARG A 104 -3.60 10.92 -2.00
CA ARG A 104 -3.02 9.99 -2.95
C ARG A 104 -3.04 8.59 -2.34
N THR A 105 -3.84 7.69 -2.89
CA THR A 105 -4.14 6.40 -2.24
C THR A 105 -3.40 5.23 -2.87
N PHE A 106 -2.67 4.50 -2.04
CA PHE A 106 -2.00 3.24 -2.38
C PHE A 106 -2.59 2.10 -1.55
N TRP A 107 -2.91 0.99 -2.20
CA TRP A 107 -3.35 -0.23 -1.53
C TRP A 107 -2.27 -1.30 -1.65
N PHE A 108 -1.90 -1.89 -0.53
CA PHE A 108 -1.20 -3.15 -0.46
C PHE A 108 -2.29 -4.24 -0.47
N GLU A 109 -2.47 -4.88 -1.61
CA GLU A 109 -3.57 -5.78 -1.89
C GLU A 109 -3.10 -7.24 -1.86
N PHE A 110 -3.90 -8.09 -1.24
CA PHE A 110 -3.78 -9.54 -1.29
C PHE A 110 -5.16 -10.17 -1.19
N ASP A 111 -5.30 -11.37 -1.75
CA ASP A 111 -6.52 -12.17 -1.65
C ASP A 111 -6.21 -13.36 -0.73
N ALA A 112 -6.98 -13.52 0.35
CA ALA A 112 -6.78 -14.58 1.33
C ALA A 112 -8.11 -15.26 1.68
N ASN A 113 -8.03 -16.54 2.01
CA ASN A 113 -9.20 -17.27 2.53
C ASN A 113 -9.61 -16.74 3.91
N ASP A 114 -10.92 -16.76 4.17
CA ASP A 114 -11.49 -16.48 5.48
C ASP A 114 -10.83 -17.32 6.58
N GLY A 115 -10.64 -16.70 7.76
CA GLY A 115 -10.19 -17.42 8.96
C GLY A 115 -8.71 -17.77 8.99
N ALA A 116 -7.85 -17.00 8.31
CA ALA A 116 -6.41 -17.15 8.43
C ALA A 116 -5.95 -17.02 9.90
N THR A 117 -5.32 -18.07 10.43
CA THR A 117 -4.79 -18.09 11.82
C THR A 117 -3.30 -17.81 11.89
N GLN A 118 -2.62 -17.75 10.74
CA GLN A 118 -1.17 -17.62 10.61
C GLN A 118 -0.80 -16.61 9.52
N PHE A 119 0.18 -15.77 9.83
CA PHE A 119 0.56 -14.65 8.98
C PHE A 119 2.08 -14.54 8.87
N ASP A 120 2.52 -14.09 7.72
CA ASP A 120 3.88 -13.66 7.46
C ASP A 120 3.98 -12.14 7.48
N LEU A 121 5.11 -11.65 7.93
CA LEU A 121 5.39 -10.22 8.00
C LEU A 121 6.18 -9.84 6.75
N TYR A 122 5.62 -8.93 5.95
CA TYR A 122 6.24 -8.40 4.75
C TYR A 122 6.71 -6.97 4.95
N GLN A 123 7.93 -6.69 4.48
CA GLN A 123 8.44 -5.34 4.33
C GLN A 123 8.48 -4.97 2.85
N THR A 124 7.77 -3.91 2.49
CA THR A 124 7.70 -3.38 1.14
C THR A 124 8.25 -1.97 1.12
N GLN A 125 9.11 -1.67 0.15
CA GLN A 125 9.53 -0.31 -0.14
C GLN A 125 9.29 0.01 -1.60
N PHE A 126 8.65 1.15 -1.83
CA PHE A 126 8.57 1.75 -3.14
C PHE A 126 8.86 3.24 -3.08
N VAL A 127 9.27 3.77 -4.22
CA VAL A 127 9.43 5.19 -4.47
C VAL A 127 8.39 5.59 -5.49
N TYR A 128 7.69 6.70 -5.29
CA TYR A 128 6.85 7.26 -6.34
C TYR A 128 7.23 8.71 -6.63
N SER A 129 7.09 9.12 -7.89
CA SER A 129 7.22 10.50 -8.34
C SER A 129 5.93 11.00 -8.98
N VAL A 130 5.60 12.26 -8.71
CA VAL A 130 4.41 12.92 -9.21
C VAL A 130 4.77 13.67 -10.49
N GLY A 131 4.18 13.25 -11.62
CA GLY A 131 4.32 13.93 -12.90
C GLY A 131 3.35 15.11 -13.04
N SER A 132 3.50 15.90 -14.11
CA SER A 132 2.66 17.08 -14.37
C SER A 132 1.18 16.79 -14.63
N GLU A 133 0.86 15.55 -15.01
CA GLU A 133 -0.52 15.11 -15.26
C GLU A 133 -1.22 14.59 -13.99
N ALA A 134 -0.48 14.38 -12.90
CA ALA A 134 -1.06 13.93 -11.65
C ALA A 134 -1.68 15.10 -10.90
N GLY A 135 -2.93 14.94 -10.46
CA GLY A 135 -3.59 15.94 -9.64
C GLY A 135 -2.92 16.13 -8.27
N ASN A 136 -3.16 17.28 -7.64
CA ASN A 136 -2.61 17.62 -6.33
C ASN A 136 -3.26 16.81 -5.21
N ALA A 137 -2.45 16.33 -4.26
CA ALA A 137 -2.89 15.65 -3.06
C ALA A 137 -2.41 16.41 -1.82
N GLU A 138 -3.21 16.41 -0.77
CA GLU A 138 -2.91 17.02 0.52
C GLU A 138 -2.26 16.01 1.48
N ALA A 139 -2.56 14.73 1.29
CA ALA A 139 -2.03 13.63 2.09
C ALA A 139 -1.77 12.39 1.24
N ILE A 140 -1.11 11.42 1.86
CA ILE A 140 -0.86 10.10 1.26
C ILE A 140 -1.54 9.08 2.17
N LEU A 141 -2.33 8.21 1.56
CA LEU A 141 -3.07 7.15 2.23
C LEU A 141 -2.50 5.81 1.80
N VAL A 142 -2.09 5.00 2.76
CA VAL A 142 -1.64 3.62 2.54
C VAL A 142 -2.58 2.70 3.28
N GLN A 143 -3.17 1.75 2.56
CA GLN A 143 -4.14 0.80 3.11
C GLN A 143 -3.70 -0.62 2.82
N GLU A 144 -4.02 -1.53 3.72
CA GLU A 144 -4.06 -2.96 3.43
C GLU A 144 -5.47 -3.30 2.99
N ARG A 145 -5.56 -4.01 1.88
CA ARG A 145 -6.82 -4.58 1.45
C ARG A 145 -6.69 -6.07 1.33
N ASN A 146 -7.39 -6.76 2.20
CA ASN A 146 -7.77 -8.14 1.96
C ASN A 146 -9.04 -8.06 1.13
N ASP A 147 -9.06 -8.57 -0.10
CA ASP A 147 -10.25 -8.50 -0.97
C ASP A 147 -11.42 -9.43 -0.50
N ASP A 148 -11.36 -9.89 0.75
CA ASP A 148 -12.49 -10.40 1.54
C ASP A 148 -13.43 -9.23 1.95
N PRO A 149 -14.74 -9.28 1.62
CA PRO A 149 -15.70 -8.19 1.81
C PRO A 149 -15.85 -7.65 3.24
N ASP A 150 -15.33 -8.32 4.26
CA ASP A 150 -15.52 -7.95 5.67
C ASP A 150 -14.32 -7.26 6.36
N THR A 151 -13.14 -7.08 5.72
CA THR A 151 -11.92 -6.63 6.45
C THR A 151 -10.97 -5.64 5.73
N ASP A 152 -11.44 -4.42 5.40
CA ASP A 152 -10.57 -3.32 4.94
C ASP A 152 -9.80 -2.64 6.11
N ARG A 153 -8.50 -2.30 5.94
CA ARG A 153 -7.67 -1.59 6.96
C ARG A 153 -6.84 -0.44 6.36
N GLY A 154 -6.79 0.76 6.98
CA GLY A 154 -6.06 1.92 6.40
C GLY A 154 -5.35 2.88 7.37
N THR A 155 -4.17 3.40 6.97
CA THR A 155 -3.37 4.40 7.71
C THR A 155 -3.25 5.69 6.88
N VAL A 156 -3.63 6.83 7.47
CA VAL A 156 -3.45 8.17 6.88
C VAL A 156 -2.19 8.81 7.45
N THR A 157 -1.26 9.24 6.59
CA THR A 157 -0.08 9.99 7.02
C THR A 157 -0.02 11.34 6.31
N THR A 158 -0.03 12.43 7.08
CA THR A 158 0.08 13.80 6.55
C THR A 158 1.52 14.27 6.54
N VAL A 159 2.01 14.82 5.43
CA VAL A 159 3.29 15.54 5.39
C VAL A 159 3.07 16.93 5.99
N ARG A 160 3.79 17.26 7.07
CA ARG A 160 3.76 18.60 7.67
C ARG A 160 4.63 19.53 6.82
N ASN A 161 4.02 20.37 6.00
CA ASN A 161 4.71 21.47 5.36
C ASN A 161 4.94 22.58 6.42
N THR A 162 6.21 22.85 6.74
CA THR A 162 6.64 24.03 7.51
C THR A 162 7.09 25.13 6.57
#